data_AF-A0A963M8D1-F1
#
_entry.id   AF-A0A963M8D1-F1
#
_cell.length_a   1.000
_cell.length_b   1.000
_cell.length_c   1.000
_cell.angle_alpha   90.00
_cell.angle_beta   90.00
_cell.angle_gamma   90.00
#
_symmetry.space_group_name_H-M   'P 1'
#
loop_
_entity.id
_entity.type
_entity.pdbx_description
1 polymer ?
#
loop_
_entity_poly.entity_id
_entity_poly.type
_entity_poly.pdbx_seq_one_letter_code
_entity_poly.pdbx_strand_id
1 'polypeptide(L)'
;MFESLKLDVDALELSDARAREVAKIIADVTEEYRARERDSKPLQPMGLLGIPGSYADTLSWEVILTFSECTFAAAQRAGLGVVELLNFAHDHCRPREFWTLYWCATAWAIAESAANNPPQTKRGRGRPKKYDWDMLKWFNGEREKYLQQHPGTKATDNAVLTWYFEQLFKKQSLRGSRVREAEFQTQLRNIAKELSDRRNPPGKKIRKNA
;
A
#
# COMPACT_ATOMS: atom_id res chain seq x y z
N MET A 1 7.21 -5.93 25.49
CA MET A 1 6.84 -7.22 24.88
C MET A 1 7.18 -7.07 23.40
N PHE A 2 8.28 -7.65 22.91
CA PHE A 2 8.62 -7.54 21.49
C PHE A 2 7.65 -8.45 20.73
N GLU A 3 6.59 -7.87 20.18
CA GLU A 3 5.65 -8.57 19.31
C GLU A 3 6.43 -9.21 18.15
N SER A 4 6.12 -10.47 17.82
CA SER A 4 6.84 -11.22 16.79
C SER A 4 6.88 -10.44 15.47
N LEU A 5 8.07 -10.10 15.02
CA LEU A 5 8.28 -9.52 13.69
C LEU A 5 8.10 -10.58 12.60
N LYS A 6 8.17 -11.87 12.94
CA LYS A 6 7.96 -13.01 12.05
C LYS A 6 6.49 -13.41 12.00
N LEU A 7 6.06 -13.94 10.86
CA LEU A 7 4.76 -14.59 10.78
C LEU A 7 4.85 -15.94 11.49
N ASP A 8 4.14 -16.07 12.62
CA ASP A 8 4.03 -17.32 13.36
C ASP A 8 2.86 -18.13 12.78
N VAL A 9 3.18 -19.07 11.89
CA VAL A 9 2.19 -19.89 11.17
C VAL A 9 1.47 -20.85 12.11
N ASP A 10 2.14 -21.33 13.15
CA ASP A 10 1.57 -22.29 14.11
C ASP A 10 0.56 -21.61 15.04
N ALA A 11 0.74 -20.31 15.31
CA ALA A 11 -0.24 -19.50 16.01
C ALA A 11 -1.48 -19.15 15.17
N LEU A 12 -1.47 -19.40 13.85
CA LEU A 12 -2.64 -19.18 13.00
C LEU A 12 -3.60 -20.36 13.13
N GLU A 13 -4.86 -20.07 13.47
CA GLU A 13 -5.95 -21.05 13.51
C GLU A 13 -6.43 -21.43 12.08
N LEU A 14 -5.54 -22.02 11.28
CA LEU A 14 -5.82 -22.46 9.92
C LEU A 14 -6.26 -23.93 9.90
N SER A 15 -7.50 -24.17 9.49
CA SER A 15 -8.10 -25.51 9.38
C SER A 15 -7.72 -26.23 8.08
N ASP A 16 -7.36 -25.49 7.03
CA ASP A 16 -7.01 -26.02 5.72
C ASP A 16 -5.50 -26.19 5.54
N ALA A 17 -5.08 -27.37 5.07
CA ALA A 17 -3.69 -27.68 4.75
C ALA A 17 -3.13 -26.73 3.68
N ARG A 18 -3.96 -26.34 2.70
CA ARG A 18 -3.56 -25.40 1.66
C ARG A 18 -3.36 -24.00 2.22
N ALA A 19 -4.23 -23.55 3.12
CA ALA A 19 -4.05 -22.27 3.81
C ALA A 19 -2.75 -22.25 4.63
N ARG A 20 -2.44 -23.32 5.37
CA ARG A 20 -1.17 -23.43 6.10
C ARG A 20 0.04 -23.35 5.18
N GLU A 21 -0.02 -24.01 4.03
CA GLU A 21 1.04 -23.98 3.03
C GLU A 21 1.28 -22.55 2.52
N VAL A 22 0.21 -21.81 2.16
CA VAL A 22 0.34 -20.43 1.67
C VAL A 22 0.88 -19.50 2.78
N ALA A 23 0.42 -19.64 4.02
CA ALA A 23 0.94 -18.88 5.15
C ALA A 23 2.43 -19.17 5.40
N LYS A 24 2.84 -20.44 5.28
CA LYS A 24 4.24 -20.85 5.37
C LYS A 24 5.09 -20.24 4.25
N ILE A 25 4.61 -20.22 3.03
CA ILE A 25 5.31 -19.57 1.91
C ILE A 25 5.53 -18.08 2.18
N ILE A 26 4.54 -17.38 2.73
CA ILE A 26 4.69 -15.97 3.13
C ILE A 26 5.77 -15.84 4.21
N ALA A 27 5.72 -16.67 5.26
CA ALA A 27 6.71 -16.67 6.33
C ALA A 27 8.14 -16.91 5.77
N ASP A 28 8.31 -17.95 4.97
CA ASP A 28 9.60 -18.34 4.38
C ASP A 28 10.17 -17.23 3.49
N VAL A 29 9.36 -16.67 2.58
CA VAL A 29 9.83 -15.61 1.67
C VAL A 29 10.23 -14.33 2.42
N THR A 30 9.46 -13.93 3.43
CA THR A 30 9.81 -12.74 4.23
C THR A 30 11.07 -12.95 5.08
N GLU A 31 11.32 -14.18 5.56
CA GLU A 31 12.55 -14.54 6.27
C GLU A 31 13.76 -14.64 5.34
N GLU A 32 13.61 -15.21 4.14
CA GLU A 32 14.66 -15.23 3.12
C GLU A 32 15.11 -13.83 2.75
N TYR A 33 14.16 -12.89 2.62
CA TYR A 33 14.48 -11.48 2.40
C TYR A 33 15.31 -10.90 3.56
N ARG A 34 14.90 -11.15 4.82
CA ARG A 34 15.68 -10.71 5.99
C ARG A 34 17.09 -11.27 5.97
N ALA A 35 17.24 -12.57 5.73
CA ALA A 35 18.54 -13.23 5.68
C ALA A 35 19.44 -12.60 4.62
N ARG A 36 18.91 -12.39 3.41
CA ARG A 36 19.65 -11.75 2.32
C ARG A 36 20.06 -10.30 2.63
N GLU A 37 19.21 -9.53 3.30
CA GLU A 37 19.54 -8.16 3.73
C GLU A 37 20.53 -8.10 4.90
N ARG A 38 20.70 -9.18 5.67
CA ARG A 38 21.80 -9.30 6.65
C ARG A 38 23.14 -9.54 5.97
N ASP A 39 23.13 -10.34 4.90
CA ASP A 39 24.35 -10.70 4.18
C ASP A 39 24.83 -9.60 3.21
N SER A 40 23.91 -8.77 2.71
CA SER A 40 24.19 -7.80 1.63
C SER A 40 24.71 -6.44 2.10
N LYS A 41 24.55 -6.07 3.37
CA LYS A 41 24.94 -4.76 3.91
C LYS A 41 25.77 -4.91 5.19
N PRO A 42 26.80 -4.08 5.40
CA PRO A 42 27.47 -4.06 6.70
C PRO A 42 26.44 -3.72 7.78
N LEU A 43 26.30 -4.61 8.75
CA LEU A 43 25.38 -4.49 9.88
C LEU A 43 25.67 -3.15 10.57
N GLN A 44 24.83 -2.14 10.31
CA GLN A 44 24.97 -0.86 10.98
C GLN A 44 24.41 -1.02 12.40
N PRO A 45 25.13 -0.59 13.45
CA PRO A 45 24.63 -0.66 14.80
C PRO A 45 23.40 0.25 14.93
N MET A 46 22.21 -0.35 14.89
CA MET A 46 20.94 0.34 15.13
C MET A 46 20.70 0.38 16.64
N GLY A 47 21.14 1.47 17.29
CA GLY A 47 20.84 1.79 18.70
C GLY A 47 22.00 1.62 19.70
N LEU A 48 21.79 2.17 20.91
CA LEU A 48 22.73 2.33 22.05
C LEU A 48 23.46 1.06 22.54
N LEU A 49 23.15 -0.12 22.00
CA LEU A 49 23.67 -1.41 22.46
C LEU A 49 24.62 -2.11 21.47
N GLY A 50 24.87 -1.53 20.29
CA GLY A 50 25.89 -2.04 19.36
C GLY A 50 25.66 -3.45 18.82
N ILE A 51 24.40 -3.93 18.82
CA ILE A 51 24.07 -5.27 18.34
C ILE A 51 24.13 -5.26 16.80
N PRO A 52 24.87 -6.21 16.17
CA PRO A 52 24.85 -6.36 14.72
C PRO A 52 23.43 -6.76 14.25
N GLY A 53 22.83 -5.95 13.39
CA GLY A 53 21.50 -6.21 12.82
C GLY A 53 21.32 -5.49 11.48
N SER A 54 20.46 -6.01 10.61
CA SER A 54 20.05 -5.34 9.38
C SER A 54 18.81 -4.50 9.62
N TYR A 55 18.59 -3.45 8.82
CA TYR A 55 17.33 -2.71 8.81
C TYR A 55 16.12 -3.65 8.61
N ALA A 56 16.29 -4.74 7.84
CA ALA A 56 15.23 -5.72 7.64
C ALA A 56 14.79 -6.43 8.94
N ASP A 57 15.64 -6.46 9.97
CA ASP A 57 15.34 -7.07 11.27
C ASP A 57 14.42 -6.22 12.13
N THR A 58 14.22 -4.94 11.80
CA THR A 58 13.28 -4.07 12.51
C THR A 58 11.90 -4.04 11.83
N LEU A 59 11.78 -4.56 10.62
CA LEU A 59 10.55 -4.59 9.85
C LEU A 59 9.72 -5.81 10.23
N SER A 60 8.39 -5.66 10.33
CA SER A 60 7.48 -6.81 10.48
C SER A 60 7.30 -7.55 9.15
N TRP A 61 6.86 -8.81 9.21
CA TRP A 61 6.64 -9.63 8.02
C TRP A 61 5.64 -8.98 7.05
N GLU A 62 4.61 -8.31 7.59
CA GLU A 62 3.61 -7.64 6.76
C GLU A 62 4.19 -6.45 6.00
N VAL A 63 5.20 -5.77 6.57
CA VAL A 63 5.94 -4.70 5.87
C VAL A 63 6.86 -5.29 4.82
N ILE A 64 7.59 -6.37 5.13
CA ILE A 64 8.48 -7.01 4.15
C ILE A 64 7.70 -7.58 2.95
N LEU A 65 6.53 -8.18 3.21
CA LEU A 65 5.66 -8.71 2.17
C LEU A 65 5.18 -7.62 1.19
N THR A 66 5.32 -6.33 1.54
CA THR A 66 4.97 -5.20 0.65
C THR A 66 6.06 -4.86 -0.36
N PHE A 67 7.28 -5.36 -0.15
CA PHE A 67 8.34 -5.24 -1.14
C PHE A 67 8.01 -6.14 -2.32
N SER A 68 8.01 -5.56 -3.52
CA SER A 68 7.59 -6.21 -4.75
C SER A 68 8.22 -7.59 -4.92
N GLU A 69 9.53 -7.70 -4.74
CA GLU A 69 10.25 -8.97 -4.85
C GLU A 69 9.76 -10.05 -3.88
N CYS A 70 9.38 -9.68 -2.65
CA CYS A 70 8.81 -10.61 -1.68
C CYS A 70 7.39 -10.99 -2.09
N THR A 71 6.55 -10.00 -2.46
CA THR A 71 5.17 -10.28 -2.87
C THR A 71 5.12 -11.19 -4.09
N PHE A 72 5.96 -10.96 -5.10
CA PHE A 72 6.02 -11.79 -6.32
C PHE A 72 6.55 -13.18 -6.03
N ALA A 73 7.63 -13.29 -5.26
CA ALA A 73 8.18 -14.59 -4.90
C ALA A 73 7.14 -15.41 -4.12
N ALA A 74 6.44 -14.79 -3.17
CA ALA A 74 5.39 -15.46 -2.41
C ALA A 74 4.19 -15.85 -3.29
N ALA A 75 3.71 -14.97 -4.17
CA ALA A 75 2.59 -15.25 -5.07
C ALA A 75 2.92 -16.38 -6.05
N GLN A 76 4.12 -16.33 -6.65
CA GLN A 76 4.60 -17.34 -7.57
C GLN A 76 4.75 -18.70 -6.89
N ARG A 77 5.39 -18.76 -5.71
CA ARG A 77 5.56 -20.00 -4.94
C ARG A 77 4.22 -20.56 -4.46
N ALA A 78 3.30 -19.68 -4.08
CA ALA A 78 1.95 -20.05 -3.69
C ALA A 78 1.07 -20.44 -4.89
N GLY A 79 1.47 -20.20 -6.14
CA GLY A 79 0.61 -20.43 -7.30
C GLY A 79 -0.66 -19.58 -7.27
N LEU A 80 -0.58 -18.38 -6.71
CA LEU A 80 -1.68 -17.42 -6.58
C LEU A 80 -1.39 -16.16 -7.39
N GLY A 81 -2.44 -15.46 -7.81
CA GLY A 81 -2.29 -14.07 -8.23
C GLY A 81 -1.81 -13.21 -7.04
N VAL A 82 -1.07 -12.12 -7.31
CA VAL A 82 -0.61 -11.20 -6.25
C VAL A 82 -1.78 -10.69 -5.41
N VAL A 83 -2.89 -10.33 -6.05
CA VAL A 83 -4.09 -9.85 -5.36
C VAL A 83 -4.71 -10.95 -4.49
N GLU A 84 -4.73 -12.19 -4.96
CA GLU A 84 -5.22 -13.35 -4.21
C GLU A 84 -4.33 -13.66 -3.01
N LEU A 85 -3.02 -13.59 -3.16
CA LEU A 85 -2.06 -13.74 -2.05
C LEU A 85 -2.27 -12.66 -0.99
N LEU A 86 -2.45 -11.39 -1.38
CA LEU A 86 -2.63 -10.29 -0.44
C LEU A 86 -3.97 -10.39 0.30
N ASN A 87 -5.02 -10.86 -0.37
CA ASN A 87 -6.28 -11.22 0.29
C ASN A 87 -6.11 -12.36 1.29
N PHE A 88 -5.39 -13.41 0.88
CA PHE A 88 -5.09 -14.52 1.76
C PHE A 88 -4.34 -14.04 3.01
N ALA A 89 -3.25 -13.29 2.83
CA ALA A 89 -2.46 -12.75 3.92
C ALA A 89 -3.32 -11.89 4.86
N HIS A 90 -4.21 -11.07 4.31
CA HIS A 90 -5.14 -10.27 5.10
C HIS A 90 -6.09 -11.16 5.94
N ASP A 91 -6.80 -12.08 5.29
CA ASP A 91 -7.91 -12.81 5.92
C ASP A 91 -7.42 -13.91 6.87
N HIS A 92 -6.25 -14.47 6.59
CA HIS A 92 -5.74 -15.65 7.28
C HIS A 92 -4.49 -15.40 8.12
N CYS A 93 -3.64 -14.43 7.76
CA CYS A 93 -2.40 -14.12 8.48
C CYS A 93 -2.52 -12.90 9.41
N ARG A 94 -3.64 -12.17 9.37
CA ARG A 94 -3.99 -11.06 10.29
C ARG A 94 -2.86 -10.03 10.50
N PRO A 95 -2.40 -9.36 9.43
CA PRO A 95 -1.33 -8.35 9.52
C PRO A 95 -1.72 -7.20 10.45
N ARG A 96 -0.77 -6.69 11.24
CA ARG A 96 -1.01 -5.56 12.16
C ARG A 96 -1.24 -4.25 11.40
N GLU A 97 -0.45 -4.03 10.36
CA GLU A 97 -0.55 -2.85 9.51
C GLU A 97 -1.07 -3.24 8.13
N PHE A 98 -2.33 -3.65 8.08
CA PHE A 98 -2.95 -4.16 6.85
C PHE A 98 -3.05 -3.09 5.73
N TRP A 99 -2.86 -1.80 6.06
CA TRP A 99 -2.71 -0.70 5.09
C TRP A 99 -1.55 -0.89 4.12
N THR A 100 -0.42 -1.41 4.60
CA THR A 100 0.81 -1.49 3.81
C THR A 100 0.62 -2.48 2.66
N LEU A 101 -0.03 -3.61 2.94
CA LEU A 101 -0.34 -4.64 1.94
C LEU A 101 -1.36 -4.15 0.92
N TYR A 102 -2.36 -3.41 1.39
CA TYR A 102 -3.41 -2.86 0.55
C TYR A 102 -2.92 -1.76 -0.41
N TRP A 103 -2.08 -0.84 0.09
CA TRP A 103 -1.47 0.21 -0.73
C TRP A 103 -0.52 -0.35 -1.78
N CYS A 104 0.21 -1.42 -1.48
CA CYS A 104 1.06 -2.07 -2.49
C CYS A 104 0.24 -2.79 -3.57
N ALA A 105 -0.85 -3.47 -3.22
CA ALA A 105 -1.77 -4.04 -4.22
C ALA A 105 -2.32 -2.95 -5.17
N THR A 106 -2.75 -1.84 -4.57
CA THR A 106 -3.35 -0.72 -5.30
C THR A 106 -2.33 0.01 -6.16
N ALA A 107 -1.17 0.36 -5.61
CA ALA A 107 -0.09 1.01 -6.33
C ALA A 107 0.45 0.13 -7.45
N TRP A 108 0.55 -1.19 -7.21
CA TRP A 108 0.97 -2.15 -8.23
C TRP A 108 -0.05 -2.27 -9.36
N ALA A 109 -1.33 -2.44 -9.06
CA ALA A 109 -2.36 -2.49 -10.09
C ALA A 109 -2.42 -1.20 -10.93
N ILE A 110 -2.15 -0.04 -10.31
CA ILE A 110 -2.01 1.23 -11.01
C ILE A 110 -0.75 1.22 -11.90
N ALA A 111 0.38 0.72 -11.41
CA ALA A 111 1.62 0.62 -12.18
C ALA A 111 1.53 -0.38 -13.34
N GLU A 112 0.90 -1.53 -13.13
CA GLU A 112 0.63 -2.56 -14.14
C GLU A 112 -0.36 -2.06 -15.18
N SER A 113 -1.44 -1.39 -14.74
CA SER A 113 -2.37 -0.72 -15.66
C SER A 113 -1.68 0.38 -16.48
N ALA A 114 -0.70 1.09 -15.91
CA ALA A 114 0.08 2.12 -16.60
C ALA A 114 1.16 1.53 -17.53
N ALA A 115 1.72 0.36 -17.20
CA ALA A 115 2.64 -0.37 -18.06
C ALA A 115 1.92 -0.98 -19.27
N ASN A 116 0.70 -1.48 -19.06
CA ASN A 116 -0.15 -2.08 -20.10
C ASN A 116 -0.91 -1.03 -20.92
N ASN A 117 -1.08 0.19 -20.39
CA ASN A 117 -1.56 1.37 -21.11
C ASN A 117 -0.55 2.51 -21.00
N PRO A 118 0.61 2.40 -21.69
CA PRO A 118 1.61 3.44 -21.61
C PRO A 118 0.99 4.76 -22.12
N PRO A 119 1.10 5.87 -21.36
CA PRO A 119 0.69 7.16 -21.89
C PRO A 119 1.48 7.39 -23.18
N GLN A 120 0.78 7.78 -24.25
CA GLN A 120 1.40 8.13 -25.53
C GLN A 120 2.41 9.27 -25.28
N THR A 121 3.67 8.90 -25.06
CA THR A 121 4.74 9.85 -24.83
C THR A 121 5.12 10.42 -26.19
N LYS A 122 4.66 11.64 -26.48
CA LYS A 122 5.28 12.47 -27.51
C LYS A 122 6.77 12.59 -27.14
N ARG A 123 7.61 12.03 -28.02
CA ARG A 123 9.06 11.93 -27.90
C ARG A 123 9.67 13.30 -27.58
N GLY A 124 10.17 13.45 -26.36
CA GLY A 124 11.08 14.52 -25.97
C GLY A 124 12.24 13.91 -25.20
N ARG A 125 13.45 13.97 -25.77
CA ARG A 125 14.68 13.54 -25.11
C ARG A 125 14.91 14.45 -23.90
N GLY A 126 14.62 13.95 -22.72
CA GLY A 126 14.92 14.57 -21.45
C GLY A 126 14.93 13.50 -20.38
N ARG A 127 15.85 13.63 -19.41
CA ARG A 127 15.93 12.82 -18.19
C ARG A 127 14.51 12.55 -17.66
N PRO A 128 14.16 11.31 -17.24
CA PRO A 128 12.83 11.04 -16.71
C PRO A 128 12.54 12.04 -15.61
N LYS A 129 11.55 12.93 -15.82
CA LYS A 129 11.09 13.79 -14.74
C LYS A 129 10.69 12.84 -13.61
N LYS A 130 11.13 13.14 -12.37
CA LYS A 130 10.48 12.55 -11.17
C LYS A 130 9.00 12.51 -11.48
N TYR A 131 8.35 11.35 -11.34
CA TYR A 131 6.91 11.24 -11.52
C TYR A 131 6.26 12.28 -10.62
N ASP A 132 5.95 13.44 -11.19
CA ASP A 132 5.32 14.55 -10.50
C ASP A 132 3.84 14.20 -10.57
N TRP A 133 3.46 13.20 -9.77
CA TRP A 133 2.09 12.78 -9.65
C TRP A 133 1.34 13.92 -8.98
N ASP A 134 0.69 14.74 -9.80
CA ASP A 134 -0.16 15.82 -9.35
C ASP A 134 -1.44 15.22 -8.76
N MET A 135 -1.33 14.87 -7.48
CA MET A 135 -2.41 14.33 -6.64
C MET A 135 -3.66 15.22 -6.70
N LEU A 136 -3.50 16.54 -6.85
CA LEU A 136 -4.62 17.47 -6.92
C LEU A 136 -5.37 17.34 -8.25
N LYS A 137 -4.63 17.28 -9.35
CA LYS A 137 -5.19 17.08 -10.69
C LYS A 137 -5.88 15.73 -10.82
N TRP A 138 -5.26 14.66 -10.31
CA TRP A 138 -5.89 13.34 -10.24
C TRP A 138 -7.19 13.39 -9.44
N PHE A 139 -7.15 13.94 -8.22
CA PHE A 139 -8.31 14.00 -7.34
C PHE A 139 -9.47 14.80 -7.97
N ASN A 140 -9.18 15.92 -8.63
CA ASN A 140 -10.20 16.72 -9.30
C ASN A 140 -10.88 15.93 -10.43
N GLY A 141 -10.12 15.14 -11.20
CA GLY A 141 -10.68 14.24 -12.21
C GLY A 141 -11.59 13.15 -11.62
N GLU A 142 -11.21 12.56 -10.48
CA GLU A 142 -12.08 11.59 -9.80
C GLU A 142 -13.31 12.24 -9.16
N ARG A 143 -13.19 13.47 -8.67
CA ARG A 143 -14.31 14.25 -8.13
C ARG A 143 -15.38 14.55 -9.20
N GLU A 144 -14.96 14.86 -10.42
CA GLU A 144 -15.89 15.06 -11.55
C GLU A 144 -16.66 13.77 -11.85
N LYS A 145 -15.97 12.62 -11.92
CA LYS A 145 -16.63 11.32 -12.11
C LYS A 145 -17.60 10.99 -10.98
N TYR A 146 -17.22 11.28 -9.73
CA TYR A 146 -18.09 11.10 -8.57
C TYR A 146 -19.38 11.92 -8.71
N LEU A 147 -19.27 13.20 -9.10
CA LEU A 147 -20.41 14.10 -9.28
C LEU A 147 -21.32 13.69 -10.44
N GLN A 148 -20.75 13.14 -11.53
CA GLN A 148 -21.55 12.58 -12.63
C GLN A 148 -22.38 11.38 -12.19
N GLN A 149 -21.83 10.51 -11.33
CA GLN A 149 -22.53 9.33 -10.83
C GLN A 149 -23.47 9.62 -9.65
N HIS A 150 -23.24 10.72 -8.92
CA HIS A 150 -24.01 11.11 -7.74
C HIS A 150 -24.50 12.57 -7.86
N PRO A 151 -25.36 12.87 -8.85
CA PRO A 151 -25.86 14.23 -9.07
C PRO A 151 -26.61 14.76 -7.84
N GLY A 152 -26.42 16.04 -7.52
CA GLY A 152 -27.07 16.69 -6.37
C GLY A 152 -26.41 16.40 -5.01
N THR A 153 -25.34 15.60 -4.97
CA THR A 153 -24.66 15.24 -3.71
C THR A 153 -23.47 16.17 -3.43
N LYS A 154 -23.24 16.51 -2.15
CA LYS A 154 -22.06 17.27 -1.75
C LYS A 154 -20.81 16.38 -1.86
N ALA A 155 -19.96 16.65 -2.86
CA ALA A 155 -18.68 15.97 -3.03
C ALA A 155 -17.64 16.49 -2.01
N THR A 156 -17.66 15.93 -0.81
CA THR A 156 -16.58 16.10 0.18
C THR A 156 -15.37 15.26 -0.22
N ASP A 157 -14.16 15.70 0.15
CA ASP A 157 -12.95 14.97 -0.22
C ASP A 157 -12.98 13.52 0.27
N ASN A 158 -13.43 13.32 1.51
CA ASN A 158 -13.56 11.98 2.08
C ASN A 158 -14.61 11.11 1.35
N ALA A 159 -15.72 11.68 0.88
CA ALA A 159 -16.73 10.93 0.13
C ALA A 159 -16.23 10.50 -1.25
N VAL A 160 -15.52 11.40 -1.95
CA VAL A 160 -14.91 11.11 -3.25
C VAL A 160 -13.83 10.03 -3.11
N LEU A 161 -12.95 10.16 -2.10
CA LEU A 161 -11.93 9.14 -1.82
C LEU A 161 -12.57 7.80 -1.45
N THR A 162 -13.56 7.80 -0.57
CA THR A 162 -14.27 6.56 -0.17
C THR A 162 -14.89 5.88 -1.38
N TRP A 163 -15.63 6.60 -2.23
CA TRP A 163 -16.19 6.05 -3.46
C TRP A 163 -15.11 5.53 -4.41
N TYR A 164 -14.04 6.29 -4.65
CA TYR A 164 -12.97 5.89 -5.55
C TYR A 164 -12.34 4.57 -5.12
N PHE A 165 -11.96 4.47 -3.84
CA PHE A 165 -11.39 3.24 -3.31
C PHE A 165 -12.43 2.10 -3.32
N GLU A 166 -13.70 2.34 -3.00
CA GLU A 166 -14.73 1.29 -3.11
C GLU A 166 -14.82 0.70 -4.52
N GLN A 167 -14.73 1.55 -5.57
CA GLN A 167 -14.73 1.10 -6.96
C GLN A 167 -13.44 0.37 -7.32
N LEU A 168 -12.30 0.85 -6.83
CA LEU A 168 -10.99 0.22 -7.06
C LEU A 168 -10.92 -1.16 -6.40
N PHE A 169 -11.38 -1.29 -5.16
CA PHE A 169 -11.54 -2.57 -4.47
C PHE A 169 -12.40 -3.52 -5.31
N LYS A 170 -13.61 -3.09 -5.72
CA LYS A 170 -14.52 -3.94 -6.51
C LYS A 170 -13.90 -4.40 -7.83
N LYS A 171 -13.18 -3.52 -8.53
CA LYS A 171 -12.47 -3.86 -9.78
C LYS A 171 -11.37 -4.89 -9.59
N GLN A 172 -10.78 -4.94 -8.39
CA GLN A 172 -9.73 -5.89 -8.03
C GLN A 172 -10.27 -7.14 -7.33
N SER A 173 -11.59 -7.39 -7.39
CA SER A 173 -12.24 -8.48 -6.67
C SER A 173 -12.05 -8.41 -5.14
N LEU A 174 -11.80 -7.21 -4.61
CA LEU A 174 -11.68 -6.93 -3.19
C LEU A 174 -13.02 -6.47 -2.62
N ARG A 175 -13.21 -6.72 -1.31
CA ARG A 175 -14.43 -6.33 -0.60
C ARG A 175 -14.50 -4.81 -0.40
N GLY A 176 -15.23 -4.13 -1.28
CA GLY A 176 -15.36 -2.66 -1.24
C GLY A 176 -15.86 -2.09 0.10
N SER A 177 -16.66 -2.84 0.88
CA SER A 177 -17.14 -2.36 2.20
C SER A 177 -16.02 -2.10 3.20
N ARG A 178 -14.82 -2.68 3.01
CA ARG A 178 -13.65 -2.47 3.88
C ARG A 178 -13.13 -1.03 3.87
N VAL A 179 -13.41 -0.29 2.80
CA VAL A 179 -13.08 1.14 2.73
C VAL A 179 -13.77 1.96 3.82
N ARG A 180 -14.85 1.44 4.42
CA ARG A 180 -15.61 2.11 5.48
C ARG A 180 -15.12 1.80 6.89
N GLU A 181 -14.15 0.91 7.05
CA GLU A 181 -13.60 0.57 8.36
C GLU A 181 -12.86 1.77 8.98
N ALA A 182 -12.88 1.85 10.32
CA ALA A 182 -12.43 3.04 11.06
C ALA A 182 -10.97 3.42 10.76
N GLU A 183 -10.13 2.41 10.57
CA GLU A 183 -8.73 2.58 10.21
C GLU A 183 -8.61 3.17 8.80
N PHE A 184 -9.47 2.76 7.84
CA PHE A 184 -9.40 3.19 6.42
C PHE A 184 -9.78 4.65 6.32
N GLN A 185 -10.87 4.98 7.00
CA GLN A 185 -11.38 6.33 7.10
C GLN A 185 -10.39 7.27 7.79
N THR A 186 -9.54 6.77 8.69
CA THR A 186 -8.46 7.58 9.30
C THR A 186 -7.39 7.95 8.27
N GLN A 187 -6.98 7.02 7.40
CA GLN A 187 -6.03 7.31 6.34
C GLN A 187 -6.62 8.20 5.24
N LEU A 188 -7.88 7.99 4.85
CA LEU A 188 -8.55 8.88 3.91
C LEU A 188 -8.66 10.31 4.42
N ARG A 189 -8.86 10.50 5.72
CA ARG A 189 -8.81 11.83 6.36
C ARG A 189 -7.43 12.46 6.27
N ASN A 190 -6.36 11.68 6.40
CA ASN A 190 -4.99 12.19 6.23
C ASN A 190 -4.74 12.66 4.78
N ILE A 191 -5.19 11.88 3.79
CA ILE A 191 -5.10 12.25 2.37
C ILE A 191 -5.96 13.48 2.07
N ALA A 192 -7.18 13.54 2.61
CA ALA A 192 -8.06 14.70 2.48
C ALA A 192 -7.42 15.96 3.09
N LYS A 193 -6.72 15.82 4.23
CA LYS A 193 -5.95 16.91 4.83
C LYS A 193 -4.80 17.35 3.91
N GLU A 194 -4.03 16.41 3.37
CA GLU A 194 -2.96 16.74 2.42
C GLU A 194 -3.50 17.44 1.15
N LEU A 195 -4.63 16.98 0.62
CA LEU A 195 -5.32 17.64 -0.49
C LEU A 195 -5.74 19.06 -0.12
N SER A 196 -6.27 19.26 1.09
CA SER A 196 -6.62 20.58 1.60
C SER A 196 -5.40 21.49 1.71
N ASP A 197 -4.30 20.99 2.27
CA ASP A 197 -3.04 21.73 2.43
C ASP A 197 -2.43 22.08 1.06
N ARG A 198 -2.57 21.20 0.04
CA ARG A 198 -2.14 21.50 -1.34
C ARG A 198 -3.03 22.54 -2.03
N ARG A 199 -4.35 22.57 -1.75
CA ARG A 199 -5.25 23.64 -2.24
C ARG A 199 -4.95 24.97 -1.55
N ASN A 200 -4.68 24.93 -0.26
CA ASN A 200 -4.45 26.08 0.60
C ASN A 200 -3.10 25.94 1.32
N PRO A 201 -1.97 26.15 0.61
CA PRO A 201 -0.65 26.00 1.20
C PRO A 201 -0.50 26.92 2.41
N PRO A 202 -0.10 26.40 3.59
CA PRO A 202 0.08 27.19 4.79
C PRO A 202 1.25 28.16 4.56
N GLY A 203 0.95 29.41 4.18
CA GLY A 203 2.01 30.39 3.89
C GLY A 203 1.61 31.63 3.09
N LYS A 204 0.47 31.67 2.39
CA LYS A 204 -0.01 32.94 1.80
C LYS A 204 -0.71 33.79 2.87
N LYS A 205 0.08 34.39 3.76
CA LYS A 205 -0.33 35.63 4.45
C LYS A 205 -0.62 36.65 3.36
N ILE A 206 -1.90 36.92 3.12
CA ILE A 206 -2.34 38.06 2.32
C ILE A 206 -1.76 39.30 3.01
N ARG A 207 -0.70 39.89 2.44
CA ARG A 207 -0.36 41.28 2.76
C ARG A 207 -1.56 42.10 2.32
N LYS A 208 -2.41 42.49 3.28
CA LYS A 208 -3.35 43.58 3.06
C LYS A 208 -2.48 44.81 2.79
N ASN A 209 -2.56 45.34 1.57
CA ASN A 209 -1.96 46.63 1.25
C ASN A 209 -2.59 47.69 2.16
N ALA A 210 -1.74 48.39 2.91
CA ALA A 210 -2.03 49.69 3.51
C ALA A 210 -1.27 50.74 2.69
#